data_AF-I0R052-F1
#
_entry.id   AF-I0R052-F1
#
_cell.length_a   1.000
_cell.length_b   1.000
_cell.length_c   1.000
_cell.angle_alpha   90.00
_cell.angle_beta   90.00
_cell.angle_gamma   90.00
#
_symmetry.space_group_name_H-M   'P 1'
#
loop_
_entity.id
_entity.type
_entity.pdbx_description
1 polymer ?
#
loop_
_entity_poly.entity_id
_entity_poly.type
_entity_poly.pdbx_seq_one_letter_code
_entity_poly.pdbx_strand_id
1 'polypeptide(L)'
;MSEIITLEPQTYADAKEVASHFRTGVPVIVNIGAMSEADAKQMRDFMLGLKEGLEGHLRRVTPKVFLLSPSHVIVSDAESDSSDADNMDIS
;
A
#
# COMPACT_ATOMS: atom_id res chain seq x y z
N MET A 1 -11.39 -19.50 -0.23
CA MET A 1 -11.44 -18.32 -1.13
C MET A 1 -10.52 -17.29 -0.53
N SER A 2 -9.53 -16.81 -1.26
CA SER A 2 -8.71 -15.69 -0.81
C SER A 2 -9.45 -14.40 -1.17
N GLU A 3 -9.97 -13.70 -0.17
CA GLU A 3 -10.63 -12.41 -0.35
C GLU A 3 -9.56 -11.31 -0.40
N ILE A 4 -9.72 -10.35 -1.31
CA ILE A 4 -8.88 -9.15 -1.40
C ILE A 4 -9.78 -7.97 -1.08
N ILE A 5 -9.35 -7.11 -0.16
CA ILE A 5 -10.11 -5.93 0.25
C ILE A 5 -9.60 -4.72 -0.51
N THR A 6 -10.50 -3.91 -1.04
CA THR A 6 -10.16 -2.65 -1.71
C THR A 6 -10.66 -1.48 -0.87
N LEU A 7 -9.77 -0.55 -0.57
CA LEU A 7 -10.06 0.69 0.16
C LEU A 7 -9.74 1.90 -0.71
N GLU A 8 -10.55 2.95 -0.57
CA GLU A 8 -10.32 4.27 -1.17
C GLU A 8 -10.24 5.34 -0.07
N PRO A 9 -9.11 5.41 0.66
CA PRO A 9 -8.88 6.43 1.68
C PRO A 9 -9.09 7.84 1.15
N GLN A 10 -9.67 8.68 2.00
CA GLN A 10 -9.85 10.12 1.75
C GLN A 10 -8.88 10.96 2.58
N THR A 11 -8.50 10.46 3.76
CA THR A 11 -7.62 11.16 4.70
C THR A 11 -6.61 10.21 5.33
N TYR A 12 -5.56 10.75 5.94
CA TYR A 12 -4.60 9.91 6.68
C TYR A 12 -5.24 9.10 7.84
N ALA A 13 -6.38 9.53 8.38
CA ALA A 13 -7.05 8.79 9.46
C ALA A 13 -7.48 7.36 9.04
N ASP A 14 -7.75 7.15 7.76
CA ASP A 14 -8.17 5.88 7.16
C ASP A 14 -7.04 4.83 7.15
N ALA A 15 -5.79 5.24 7.40
CA ALA A 15 -4.63 4.35 7.54
C ALA A 15 -4.86 3.26 8.60
N LYS A 16 -5.67 3.56 9.63
CA LYS A 16 -6.04 2.59 10.67
C LYS A 16 -6.82 1.41 10.11
N GLU A 17 -7.70 1.64 9.14
CA GLU A 17 -8.50 0.60 8.49
C GLU A 17 -7.64 -0.29 7.61
N VAL A 18 -6.76 0.32 6.78
CA VAL A 18 -5.75 -0.40 6.00
C VAL A 18 -4.94 -1.35 6.90
N ALA A 19 -4.42 -0.84 8.02
CA ALA A 19 -3.66 -1.64 8.96
C ALA A 19 -4.48 -2.73 9.65
N SER A 20 -5.75 -2.46 9.95
CA SER A 20 -6.65 -3.44 10.57
C SER A 20 -6.83 -4.66 9.68
N HIS A 21 -7.18 -4.45 8.41
CA HIS A 21 -7.34 -5.54 7.45
C HIS A 21 -6.02 -6.27 7.19
N PHE A 22 -4.94 -5.52 6.97
CA PHE A 22 -3.64 -6.11 6.69
C PHE A 22 -3.13 -7.00 7.83
N ARG A 23 -3.30 -6.58 9.09
CA ARG A 23 -2.92 -7.38 10.28
C ARG A 23 -3.70 -8.68 10.42
N THR A 24 -4.88 -8.79 9.81
CA THR A 24 -5.67 -10.04 9.79
C THR A 24 -5.20 -11.04 8.74
N GLY A 25 -4.14 -10.72 7.99
CA GLY A 25 -3.63 -11.60 6.94
C GLY A 25 -4.42 -11.51 5.63
N VAL A 26 -5.16 -10.42 5.40
CA VAL A 26 -5.90 -10.18 4.17
C VAL A 26 -5.14 -9.19 3.28
N PRO A 27 -4.94 -9.48 1.98
CA PRO A 27 -4.40 -8.50 1.03
C PRO A 27 -5.31 -7.29 0.87
N VAL A 28 -4.70 -6.11 0.79
CA VAL A 28 -5.40 -4.83 0.69
C VAL A 28 -4.94 -4.06 -0.54
N ILE A 29 -5.87 -3.72 -1.43
CA ILE A 29 -5.68 -2.74 -2.49
C ILE A 29 -6.04 -1.37 -1.92
N VAL A 30 -5.12 -0.41 -2.03
CA VAL A 30 -5.27 0.94 -1.49
C VAL A 30 -5.22 1.95 -2.65
N ASN A 31 -6.35 2.59 -2.93
CA ASN A 31 -6.45 3.68 -3.90
C ASN A 31 -6.36 5.03 -3.19
N ILE A 32 -5.23 5.72 -3.35
CA ILE A 32 -4.98 7.05 -2.75
C ILE A 32 -5.37 8.20 -3.69
N GLY A 33 -6.15 7.93 -4.74
CA GLY A 33 -6.53 8.91 -5.76
C GLY A 33 -7.35 10.08 -5.23
N ALA A 34 -8.10 9.88 -4.16
CA ALA A 34 -8.96 10.90 -3.54
C ALA A 34 -8.29 11.66 -2.38
N MET A 35 -7.06 11.28 -2.00
CA MET A 35 -6.32 11.94 -0.92
C MET A 35 -5.60 13.20 -1.40
N SER A 36 -5.35 14.14 -0.48
CA SER A 36 -4.40 15.24 -0.73
C SER A 36 -2.99 14.69 -0.99
N GLU A 37 -2.10 15.46 -1.64
CA GLU A 37 -0.73 15.00 -1.88
C GLU A 37 0.04 14.72 -0.57
N ALA A 38 -0.20 15.55 0.45
CA ALA A 38 0.40 15.40 1.77
C ALA A 38 -0.09 14.09 2.44
N ASP A 39 -1.39 13.84 2.43
CA ASP A 39 -1.99 12.64 3.02
C ASP A 39 -1.59 11.38 2.23
N ALA A 40 -1.57 11.47 0.90
CA ALA A 40 -1.12 10.40 0.02
C ALA A 40 0.34 10.02 0.31
N LYS A 41 1.21 11.00 0.58
CA LYS A 41 2.60 10.75 0.98
C LYS A 41 2.66 10.05 2.34
N GLN A 42 1.96 10.56 3.34
CA GLN A 42 1.90 9.94 4.67
C GLN A 42 1.33 8.52 4.63
N MET A 43 0.30 8.26 3.81
CA MET A 43 -0.26 6.93 3.60
C MET A 43 0.75 5.96 2.98
N ARG A 44 1.55 6.40 2.00
CA ARG A 44 2.64 5.57 1.44
C ARG A 44 3.70 5.25 2.49
N ASP A 45 4.16 6.25 3.24
CA ASP A 45 5.15 6.08 4.30
C ASP A 45 4.63 5.10 5.38
N PHE A 46 3.34 5.19 5.72
CA PHE A 46 2.68 4.27 6.63
C PHE A 46 2.60 2.84 6.09
N MET A 47 2.23 2.64 4.82
CA MET A 47 2.20 1.31 4.19
C MET A 47 3.58 0.67 4.10
N LEU A 48 4.64 1.46 3.85
CA LEU A 48 6.02 0.98 3.93
C LEU A 48 6.35 0.50 5.35
N GLY A 49 5.96 1.25 6.38
CA GLY A 49 6.10 0.82 7.77
C GLY A 49 5.36 -0.49 8.09
N LEU A 50 4.13 -0.66 7.58
CA LEU A 50 3.38 -1.92 7.74
C LEU A 50 4.06 -3.10 7.04
N LYS A 51 4.51 -2.89 5.81
CA LYS A 51 5.24 -3.88 5.02
C LYS A 51 6.47 -4.37 5.79
N GLU A 52 7.34 -3.45 6.24
CA GLU A 52 8.55 -3.83 6.98
C GLU A 52 8.23 -4.42 8.36
N GLY A 53 7.23 -3.88 9.08
CA GLY A 53 6.88 -4.33 10.43
C GLY A 53 6.17 -5.69 10.49
N LEU A 54 5.58 -6.16 9.39
CA LEU A 54 4.86 -7.43 9.30
C LEU A 54 5.39 -8.34 8.19
N GLU A 55 6.60 -8.04 7.69
CA GLU A 55 7.30 -8.79 6.64
C GLU A 55 6.44 -9.04 5.38
N GLY A 56 5.57 -8.09 5.06
CA GLY A 56 4.71 -8.16 3.89
C GLY A 56 5.37 -7.64 2.61
N HIS A 57 4.54 -7.51 1.58
CA HIS A 57 4.93 -6.99 0.29
C HIS A 57 4.04 -5.80 -0.08
N LEU A 58 4.66 -4.70 -0.51
CA LEU A 58 3.96 -3.53 -1.04
C LEU A 58 4.34 -3.39 -2.52
N ARG A 59 3.35 -3.48 -3.41
CA ARG A 59 3.51 -3.31 -4.86
C ARG A 59 2.69 -2.12 -5.32
N ARG A 60 3.24 -1.31 -6.23
CA ARG A 60 2.49 -0.27 -6.92
C ARG A 60 1.81 -0.89 -8.15
N VAL A 61 0.48 -0.81 -8.23
CA VAL A 61 -0.31 -1.32 -9.37
C VAL A 61 -0.48 -0.25 -10.44
N THR A 62 -0.73 0.99 -10.01
CA THR A 62 -0.81 2.20 -10.85
C THR A 62 -0.27 3.40 -10.08
N PRO A 63 -0.18 4.61 -10.67
CA PRO A 63 0.35 5.76 -9.96
C PRO A 63 -0.31 6.08 -8.61
N LYS A 64 -1.59 5.74 -8.43
CA LYS A 64 -2.38 6.02 -7.22
C LYS A 64 -2.95 4.77 -6.56
N VAL A 65 -2.62 3.57 -7.04
CA VAL A 65 -3.14 2.31 -6.49
C VAL A 65 -2.00 1.39 -6.09
N PHE A 66 -2.06 0.92 -4.86
CA PHE A 66 -1.05 0.05 -4.25
C PHE A 66 -1.71 -1.25 -3.79
N LEU A 67 -0.96 -2.34 -3.80
CA LEU A 67 -1.34 -3.64 -3.25
C LEU A 67 -0.41 -3.96 -2.10
N LEU A 68 -0.97 -4.09 -0.90
CA LEU A 68 -0.30 -4.54 0.30
C LEU A 68 -0.68 -6.00 0.56
N SER A 69 0.27 -6.91 0.44
CA SER A 69 0.07 -8.37 0.55
C SER A 69 0.80 -8.93 1.76
N PRO A 70 0.15 -9.73 2.61
CA PRO A 70 0.80 -10.37 3.76
C PRO A 70 1.89 -11.35 3.33
N SER A 71 2.83 -11.66 4.22
CA SER A 71 4.01 -12.51 3.95
C SER A 71 3.68 -13.91 3.38
N HIS A 72 2.50 -14.44 3.67
CA HIS A 72 2.08 -15.77 3.20
C HIS A 72 1.31 -15.74 1.86
N VAL A 73 1.06 -14.56 1.29
CA VAL A 73 0.34 -14.40 0.02
C VAL A 73 1.34 -14.09 -1.08
N ILE A 74 1.58 -15.07 -1.95
CA ILE A 74 2.45 -14.91 -3.12
C ILE A 74 1.64 -14.28 -4.25
N VAL A 75 2.03 -13.07 -4.67
CA VAL A 75 1.46 -12.41 -5.84
C VAL A 75 2.43 -12.58 -7.00
N SER A 76 2.08 -13.42 -7.97
CA SER A 76 2.89 -13.60 -9.19
C SER A 76 3.08 -12.25 -9.89
N ASP A 77 4.33 -11.91 -10.21
CA ASP A 77 4.66 -10.72 -11.00
C ASP A 77 4.29 -10.97 -12.46
N ALA A 78 3.17 -10.38 -12.89
CA ALA A 78 3.01 -10.00 -14.28
C ALA A 78 3.47 -8.55 -14.38
N GLU A 79 4.79 -8.37 -14.59
CA GLU A 79 5.45 -7.16 -15.09
C GLU A 79 5.01 -5.82 -14.47
N SER A 80 5.71 -5.39 -13.41
CA SER A 80 5.86 -3.95 -13.13
C SER A 80 7.20 -3.72 -12.43
N ASP A 81 8.26 -3.76 -13.24
CA ASP A 81 9.56 -3.17 -12.94
C ASP A 81 9.39 -1.64 -12.93
N SER A 82 9.07 -1.08 -11.77
CA SER A 82 9.23 0.36 -11.54
C SER A 82 9.82 0.56 -10.16
N SER A 83 11.14 0.39 -10.08
CA SER A 83 11.96 1.01 -9.06
C SER A 83 11.84 2.53 -9.18
N ASP A 84 10.80 3.12 -8.58
CA ASP A 84 10.77 4.56 -8.25
C ASP A 84 11.60 4.81 -6.98
N ALA A 85 12.80 4.25 -6.95
CA ALA A 85 13.88 4.78 -6.12
C ALA A 85 14.46 5.94 -6.92
N ASP A 86 14.04 7.17 -6.59
CA ASP A 86 14.72 8.46 -6.85
C ASP A 86 13.74 9.60 -7.13
N ASN A 87 12.88 9.92 -6.15
CA ASN A 87 12.56 11.34 -5.97
C ASN A 87 12.45 11.70 -4.48
N MET A 88 13.54 11.41 -3.76
CA MET A 88 13.88 12.13 -2.54
C MET A 88 14.57 13.42 -2.98
N ASP A 89 13.78 14.40 -3.42
CA ASP A 89 14.24 15.76 -3.67
C ASP A 89 14.63 16.36 -2.31
N ILE A 90 15.92 16.20 -1.97
CA ILE A 90 16.58 16.96 -0.90
C ILE A 90 17.03 18.28 -1.55
N SER A 91 16.10 19.22 -1.58
CA SER A 91 16.38 20.64 -1.77
C SER A 91 16.04 21.42 -0.50
#